data_AF-A0A0N4YFE4-F1
#
_entry.id   AF-A0A0N4YFE4-F1
#
_cell.length_a   1.000
_cell.length_b   1.000
_cell.length_c   1.000
_cell.angle_alpha   90.00
_cell.angle_beta   90.00
_cell.angle_gamma   90.00
#
_symmetry.space_group_name_H-M   'P 1'
#
loop_
_entity.id
_entity.type
_entity.pdbx_description
1 polymer ?
#
loop_
_entity_poly.entity_id
_entity_poly.type
_entity_poly.pdbx_seq_one_letter_code
_entity_poly.pdbx_strand_id
1 'polypeptide(L)'
;MQRSWLDTGDEKMICGHSVCHQDYPPMKGYVRGTALLSAYLIRPLDDEGCRIIYLSHSDPKGKLPTWLVNRLTRVIAPKVIKRLHKACMNYPSWKAENQPGFKPWIYPEQQMDFPRVDLTKCQPQEYEQEIIDESSVVPTKEIEVDDD
;
A
#
# COMPACT_ATOMS: atom_id res chain seq x y z
N MET A 1 2.41 -9.31 -3.41
CA MET A 1 2.42 -8.06 -4.21
C MET A 1 3.80 -7.91 -4.79
N GLN A 2 3.91 -7.57 -6.07
CA GLN A 2 5.18 -7.17 -6.67
C GLN A 2 5.27 -5.65 -6.61
N ARG A 3 6.40 -5.14 -6.13
CA ARG A 3 6.67 -3.70 -6.00
C ARG A 3 8.02 -3.39 -6.61
N SER A 4 8.08 -2.27 -7.31
CA SER A 4 9.30 -1.69 -7.86
C SER A 4 9.38 -0.22 -7.49
N TRP A 5 10.57 0.35 -7.53
CA TRP A 5 10.80 1.77 -7.38
C TRP A 5 11.88 2.26 -8.34
N LEU A 6 11.81 3.54 -8.68
CA LEU A 6 12.75 4.22 -9.55
C LEU A 6 13.03 5.60 -8.98
N ASP A 7 14.31 5.94 -8.90
CA ASP A 7 14.79 7.29 -8.57
C ASP A 7 15.47 7.86 -9.82
N THR A 8 14.93 8.93 -10.38
CA THR A 8 15.49 9.63 -11.55
C THR A 8 16.35 10.82 -11.13
N GLY A 9 16.46 11.09 -9.82
CA GLY A 9 17.06 12.30 -9.26
C GLY A 9 16.02 13.37 -8.98
N ASP A 10 15.32 13.82 -10.03
CA ASP A 10 14.26 14.85 -9.97
C ASP A 10 12.88 14.30 -9.58
N GLU A 11 12.64 13.00 -9.72
CA GLU A 11 11.43 12.35 -9.24
C GLU A 11 11.70 10.96 -8.69
N LYS A 12 10.81 10.54 -7.77
CA LYS A 12 10.84 9.19 -7.18
C LYS A 12 9.49 8.54 -7.41
N MET A 13 9.52 7.35 -7.98
CA MET A 13 8.35 6.55 -8.23
C MET A 13 8.43 5.25 -7.44
N ILE A 14 7.34 4.87 -6.79
CA ILE A 14 7.16 3.56 -6.19
C ILE A 14 5.86 3.01 -6.75
N CYS A 15 5.88 1.86 -7.41
CA CYS A 15 4.69 1.26 -8.00
C CYS A 15 4.61 -0.23 -7.67
N GLY A 16 3.40 -0.77 -7.67
CA GLY A 16 3.20 -2.18 -7.45
C GLY A 16 1.80 -2.64 -7.83
N HIS A 17 1.67 -3.96 -7.96
CA HIS A 17 0.42 -4.64 -8.23
C HIS A 17 0.40 -6.01 -7.55
N SER A 18 -0.79 -6.58 -7.46
CA SER A 18 -0.97 -7.92 -6.91
C SER A 18 -0.42 -8.97 -7.85
N VAL A 19 0.22 -9.98 -7.28
CA VAL A 19 0.69 -11.18 -7.98
C VAL A 19 0.15 -12.40 -7.26
N CYS A 20 -0.03 -13.49 -8.00
CA CYS A 20 -0.35 -14.79 -7.45
C CYS A 20 0.96 -15.53 -7.24
N HIS A 21 1.23 -15.95 -6.01
CA HIS A 21 2.41 -16.73 -5.66
C HIS A 21 1.94 -18.06 -5.07
N GLN A 22 2.48 -19.17 -5.57
CA GLN A 22 2.03 -20.52 -5.20
C GLN A 22 2.01 -20.76 -3.69
N ASP A 23 3.06 -20.30 -2.98
CA ASP A 23 3.17 -20.46 -1.52
C ASP A 23 2.26 -19.53 -0.70
N TYR A 24 1.53 -18.61 -1.36
CA TYR A 24 0.62 -17.66 -0.72
C TYR A 24 -0.76 -17.66 -1.42
N PRO A 25 -1.53 -18.76 -1.37
CA PRO A 25 -2.91 -18.81 -1.89
C PRO A 25 -3.89 -18.02 -0.99
N PRO A 26 -5.13 -17.78 -1.43
CA PRO A 26 -6.19 -17.26 -0.56
C PRO A 26 -6.37 -18.13 0.69
N MET A 27 -6.65 -17.49 1.83
CA MET A 27 -6.79 -18.15 3.12
C MET A 27 -8.24 -18.07 3.59
N LYS A 28 -8.75 -19.16 4.18
CA LYS A 28 -10.10 -19.21 4.75
C LYS A 28 -10.28 -18.08 5.79
N GLY A 29 -11.42 -17.40 5.73
CA GLY A 29 -11.74 -16.26 6.61
C GLY A 29 -11.20 -14.91 6.13
N TYR A 30 -10.47 -14.87 5.00
CA TYR A 30 -9.97 -13.64 4.41
C TYR A 30 -10.37 -13.55 2.94
N VAL A 31 -10.77 -12.35 2.51
CA VAL A 31 -10.99 -12.04 1.09
C VAL A 31 -9.66 -11.55 0.50
N ARG A 32 -9.19 -12.19 -0.57
CA ARG A 32 -8.00 -11.74 -1.29
C ARG A 32 -8.41 -10.67 -2.30
N GLY A 33 -8.29 -9.42 -1.88
CA GLY A 33 -8.37 -8.26 -2.76
C GLY A 33 -7.25 -8.23 -3.81
N THR A 34 -7.49 -7.47 -4.87
CA THR A 34 -6.56 -7.27 -5.99
C THR A 34 -6.23 -5.79 -6.13
N ALA A 35 -5.02 -5.40 -5.74
CA ALA A 35 -4.45 -4.12 -6.17
C ALA A 35 -4.00 -4.25 -7.63
N LEU A 36 -4.75 -3.66 -8.56
CA LEU A 36 -4.42 -3.61 -9.99
C LEU A 36 -3.24 -2.64 -10.22
N LEU A 37 -3.24 -1.52 -9.50
CA LEU A 37 -2.15 -0.57 -9.48
C LEU A 37 -2.15 0.17 -8.14
N SER A 38 -0.99 0.26 -7.51
CA SER A 38 -0.71 1.19 -6.43
C SER A 38 0.57 1.93 -6.77
N ALA A 39 0.54 3.26 -6.75
CA ALA A 39 1.70 4.07 -7.09
C ALA A 39 1.80 5.33 -6.23
N TYR A 40 3.05 5.73 -5.99
CA TYR A 40 3.45 7.00 -5.43
C TYR A 40 4.41 7.66 -6.41
N LEU A 41 4.13 8.91 -6.75
CA LEU A 41 5.05 9.78 -7.47
C LEU A 41 5.40 10.96 -6.57
N ILE A 42 6.68 11.14 -6.29
CA ILE A 42 7.21 12.16 -5.39
C ILE A 42 8.10 13.08 -6.22
N ARG A 43 7.80 14.38 -6.19
CA ARG A 43 8.57 15.42 -6.89
C ARG A 43 8.96 16.52 -5.90
N PRO A 44 10.19 17.06 -5.96
CA PRO A 44 10.53 18.27 -5.24
C PRO A 44 9.63 19.41 -5.73
N LEU A 45 9.36 20.36 -4.83
CA LEU A 45 8.85 21.66 -5.23
C LEU A 45 10.04 22.59 -5.48
N ASP A 46 9.81 23.71 -6.17
CA ASP A 46 10.87 24.72 -6.42
C ASP A 46 11.30 25.41 -5.12
N ASP A 47 10.45 25.37 -4.09
CA ASP A 47 10.68 25.86 -2.73
C ASP A 47 10.97 24.69 -1.75
N GLU A 48 10.59 24.82 -0.48
CA GLU A 48 10.76 23.76 0.51
C GLU A 48 9.66 22.69 0.41
N GLY A 49 10.07 21.43 0.29
CA GLY A 49 9.19 20.27 0.43
C GLY A 49 9.04 19.46 -0.85
N CYS A 50 7.93 18.71 -0.94
CA CYS A 50 7.67 17.85 -2.07
C CYS A 50 6.16 17.72 -2.34
N ARG A 51 5.83 17.45 -3.61
CA ARG A 51 4.50 17.02 -4.02
C ARG A 51 4.46 15.50 -4.08
N ILE A 52 3.45 14.90 -3.46
CA ILE A 52 3.18 13.46 -3.55
C ILE A 52 1.85 13.26 -4.30
N ILE A 53 1.90 12.47 -5.37
CA ILE A 53 0.71 11.96 -6.06
C ILE A 53 0.56 10.49 -5.67
N TYR A 54 -0.57 10.15 -5.06
CA TYR A 54 -0.94 8.78 -4.71
C TYR A 54 -2.03 8.28 -5.64
N LEU A 55 -1.78 7.13 -6.27
CA LEU A 55 -2.72 6.45 -7.15
C LEU A 55 -3.01 5.06 -6.59
N SER A 56 -4.29 4.71 -6.48
CA SER A 56 -4.71 3.37 -6.08
C SER A 56 -5.91 2.93 -6.91
N HIS A 57 -5.74 1.81 -7.59
CA HIS A 57 -6.76 1.09 -8.30
C HIS A 57 -6.79 -0.32 -7.73
N SER A 58 -7.79 -0.59 -6.89
CA SER A 58 -7.91 -1.85 -6.17
C SER A 58 -9.34 -2.36 -6.22
N ASP A 59 -9.47 -3.67 -6.43
CA ASP A 59 -10.71 -4.42 -6.30
C ASP A 59 -10.65 -5.18 -4.95
N PRO A 60 -11.39 -4.73 -3.92
CA PRO A 60 -11.41 -5.43 -2.64
C PRO A 60 -12.07 -6.82 -2.71
N LYS A 61 -12.73 -7.15 -3.83
CA LYS A 61 -13.60 -8.33 -4.01
C LYS A 61 -14.77 -8.33 -3.01
N GLY A 62 -15.62 -9.37 -3.08
CA GLY A 62 -16.84 -9.48 -2.26
C GLY A 62 -17.91 -8.47 -2.66
N LYS A 63 -18.93 -8.30 -1.81
CA LYS A 63 -19.96 -7.27 -1.98
C LYS A 63 -19.93 -6.30 -0.80
N LEU A 64 -19.38 -5.12 -1.03
CA LEU A 64 -19.30 -4.06 -0.02
C LEU A 64 -20.55 -3.16 -0.05
N PRO A 65 -20.98 -2.63 1.11
CA PRO A 65 -22.03 -1.61 1.14
C PRO A 65 -21.65 -0.35 0.36
N THR A 66 -22.63 0.26 -0.32
CA THR A 66 -22.47 1.53 -1.02
C THR A 66 -21.94 2.65 -0.12
N TRP A 67 -22.32 2.67 1.17
CA TRP A 67 -21.83 3.65 2.13
C TRP A 67 -20.31 3.53 2.35
N LEU A 68 -19.78 2.30 2.36
CA LEU A 68 -18.38 2.01 2.58
C LEU A 68 -17.54 2.37 1.36
N VAL A 69 -18.02 2.04 0.16
CA VAL A 69 -17.40 2.44 -1.12
C VAL A 69 -17.30 3.96 -1.23
N ASN A 70 -18.38 4.68 -0.93
CA ASN A 70 -18.40 6.15 -0.97
C ASN A 70 -17.49 6.78 0.10
N ARG A 71 -17.34 6.15 1.27
CA ARG A 71 -16.46 6.61 2.35
C ARG A 71 -14.98 6.39 2.02
N LEU A 72 -14.64 5.26 1.40
CA LEU A 72 -13.27 4.89 1.03
C LEU A 72 -12.65 5.96 0.13
N THR A 73 -13.34 6.35 -0.93
CA THR A 73 -12.83 7.33 -1.90
C THR A 73 -12.78 8.75 -1.32
N ARG A 74 -13.76 9.15 -0.51
CA ARG A 74 -13.88 10.55 -0.05
C ARG A 74 -13.12 10.86 1.24
N VAL A 75 -12.91 9.88 2.12
CA VAL A 75 -12.41 10.15 3.48
C VAL A 75 -11.14 9.38 3.81
N ILE A 76 -11.00 8.14 3.35
CA ILE A 76 -9.84 7.32 3.71
C ILE A 76 -8.59 7.83 2.97
N ALA A 77 -8.69 8.15 1.67
CA ALA A 77 -7.55 8.64 0.91
C ALA A 77 -6.91 9.93 1.50
N PRO A 78 -7.64 11.02 1.82
CA PRO A 78 -7.05 12.18 2.47
C PRO A 78 -6.43 11.89 3.84
N LYS A 79 -7.03 10.99 4.64
CA LYS A 79 -6.50 10.60 5.95
C LYS A 79 -5.19 9.83 5.84
N VAL A 80 -5.07 8.94 4.84
CA VAL A 80 -3.80 8.23 4.56
C VAL A 80 -2.69 9.22 4.27
N ILE A 81 -2.94 10.24 3.43
CA ILE A 81 -1.94 11.26 3.11
C ILE A 81 -1.57 12.11 4.33
N LYS A 82 -2.55 12.52 5.16
CA LYS A 82 -2.27 13.25 6.41
C LYS A 82 -1.41 12.43 7.38
N ARG A 83 -1.73 11.15 7.57
CA ARG A 83 -0.94 10.25 8.43
C ARG A 83 0.47 10.02 7.88
N LEU A 84 0.60 9.88 6.56
CA LEU A 84 1.89 9.78 5.90
C LEU A 84 2.73 11.04 6.14
N HIS A 85 2.14 12.23 5.98
CA HIS A 85 2.83 13.50 6.27
C HIS A 85 3.32 13.55 7.72
N LYS A 86 2.47 13.24 8.71
CA LYS A 86 2.85 13.18 10.13
C LYS A 86 4.00 12.19 10.36
N ALA A 87 3.94 11.01 9.75
CA ALA A 87 5.00 10.01 9.82
C ALA A 87 6.32 10.52 9.20
N CYS A 88 6.27 11.24 8.07
CA CYS A 88 7.46 11.83 7.44
C CYS A 88 8.13 12.86 8.35
N MET A 89 7.36 13.70 9.04
CA MET A 89 7.91 14.69 9.98
C MET A 89 8.62 14.04 11.17
N ASN A 90 8.10 12.90 11.64
CA ASN A 90 8.68 12.15 12.75
C ASN A 90 9.76 11.13 12.33
N TYR A 91 9.92 10.88 11.04
CA TYR A 91 10.81 9.85 10.53
C TYR A 91 12.29 10.10 10.86
N PRO A 92 12.85 11.33 10.78
CA PRO A 92 14.26 11.55 11.09
C PRO A 92 14.64 11.16 12.53
N SER A 93 13.84 11.55 13.53
CA SER A 93 14.09 11.21 14.93
C SER A 93 13.95 9.72 15.16
N TRP A 94 12.86 9.11 14.68
CA TRP A 94 12.67 7.66 14.77
C TRP A 94 13.83 6.89 14.11
N LYS A 95 14.26 7.31 12.91
CA LYS A 95 15.30 6.62 12.16
C LYS A 95 16.68 6.71 12.82
N ALA A 96 16.97 7.80 13.54
CA ALA A 96 18.19 7.95 14.32
C ALA A 96 18.33 6.85 15.39
N GLU A 97 17.22 6.44 15.98
CA GLU A 97 17.15 5.41 17.04
C GLU A 97 16.96 3.97 16.48
N ASN A 98 16.61 3.84 15.20
CA ASN A 98 16.21 2.56 14.59
C ASN A 98 17.09 2.19 13.40
N GLN A 99 18.34 1.82 13.69
CA GLN A 99 19.37 1.41 12.71
C GLN A 99 19.52 2.45 11.59
N PRO A 100 20.10 3.64 11.86
CA PRO A 100 20.10 4.76 10.93
C PRO A 100 20.78 4.45 9.59
N GLY A 101 21.79 3.57 9.59
CA GLY A 101 22.52 3.14 8.38
C GLY A 101 21.78 2.09 7.53
N PHE A 102 20.76 1.42 8.08
CA PHE A 102 20.03 0.39 7.35
C PHE A 102 18.94 1.02 6.47
N LYS A 103 19.25 1.17 5.18
CA LYS A 103 18.40 1.77 4.14
C LYS A 103 18.52 0.94 2.85
N PRO A 104 18.05 -0.32 2.84
CA PRO A 104 18.23 -1.25 1.73
C PRO A 104 17.62 -0.78 0.39
N TRP A 105 16.65 0.14 0.44
CA TRP A 105 16.07 0.77 -0.74
C TRP A 105 16.98 1.82 -1.41
N ILE A 106 18.01 2.30 -0.69
CA ILE A 106 19.06 3.20 -1.21
C ILE A 106 20.35 2.40 -1.49
N TYR A 107 20.66 1.43 -0.65
CA TYR A 107 21.88 0.63 -0.64
C TYR A 107 21.57 -0.85 -0.89
N PRO A 108 21.45 -1.30 -2.16
CA PRO A 108 20.99 -2.65 -2.52
C PRO A 108 21.89 -3.78 -1.98
N GLU A 109 23.16 -3.50 -1.73
CA GLU A 109 24.11 -4.44 -1.12
C GLU A 109 23.65 -4.92 0.26
N GLN A 110 22.85 -4.12 0.97
CA GLN A 110 22.23 -4.52 2.24
C GLN A 110 21.17 -5.61 2.10
N GLN A 111 20.82 -6.00 0.86
CA GLN A 111 19.83 -7.04 0.54
C GLN A 111 20.46 -8.27 -0.13
N MET A 112 21.79 -8.40 -0.13
CA MET A 112 22.46 -9.53 -0.79
C MET A 112 22.03 -10.89 -0.21
N ASP A 113 21.83 -10.96 1.10
CA ASP A 113 21.45 -12.19 1.80
C ASP A 113 19.93 -12.43 1.84
N PHE A 114 19.13 -11.54 1.25
CA PHE A 114 17.68 -11.68 1.29
C PHE A 114 17.21 -12.79 0.34
N PRO A 115 16.24 -13.63 0.75
CA PRO A 115 15.66 -14.66 -0.11
C PRO A 115 15.22 -14.06 -1.45
N ARG A 116 15.68 -14.68 -2.54
CA ARG A 116 15.25 -14.30 -3.89
C ARG A 116 13.93 -14.99 -4.20
N VAL A 117 13.02 -14.23 -4.80
CA VAL A 117 11.73 -14.75 -5.24
C VAL A 117 11.94 -15.56 -6.50
N ASP A 118 11.39 -16.77 -6.52
CA ASP A 118 11.30 -17.58 -7.74
C ASP A 118 10.12 -17.11 -8.58
N LEU A 119 10.40 -16.44 -9.70
CA LEU A 119 9.36 -15.90 -10.59
C LEU A 119 8.53 -17.00 -11.25
N THR A 120 9.03 -18.24 -11.32
CA THR A 120 8.24 -19.35 -11.87
C THR A 120 7.05 -19.69 -10.99
N LYS A 121 7.14 -19.42 -9.67
CA LYS A 121 6.04 -19.52 -8.71
C LYS A 121 5.05 -18.35 -8.76
N CYS A 122 5.36 -17.30 -9.52
CA CYS A 122 4.56 -16.10 -9.67
C CYS A 122 3.73 -16.11 -10.96
N GLN A 123 2.83 -17.08 -11.12
CA GLN A 123 1.99 -17.19 -12.33
C GLN A 123 0.63 -16.51 -12.13
N PRO A 124 0.08 -15.84 -13.15
CA PRO A 124 -1.31 -15.39 -13.13
C PRO A 124 -2.24 -16.56 -12.80
N GLN A 125 -3.10 -16.39 -11.81
CA GLN A 125 -4.07 -17.40 -11.40
C GLN A 125 -5.36 -16.70 -10.97
N GLU A 126 -6.48 -17.19 -11.48
CA GLU A 126 -7.79 -16.84 -10.95
C GLU A 126 -8.11 -17.75 -9.78
N TYR A 127 -8.51 -17.14 -8.67
CA TYR A 127 -8.97 -17.87 -7.49
C TYR A 127 -10.47 -17.78 -7.42
N GLU A 128 -11.13 -18.93 -7.37
CA GLU A 128 -12.51 -19.00 -6.89
C GLU A 128 -12.50 -18.66 -5.39
N GLN A 129 -13.19 -17.58 -5.04
CA GLN A 129 -13.32 -17.13 -3.66
C GLN A 129 -14.81 -17.09 -3.31
N GLU A 130 -15.15 -17.50 -2.10
CA GLU A 130 -16.50 -17.31 -1.58
C GLU A 130 -16.84 -15.81 -1.58
N ILE A 131 -17.96 -15.45 -2.21
CA ILE A 131 -18.44 -14.07 -2.22
C ILE A 131 -19.05 -13.80 -0.85
N ILE A 132 -18.30 -13.13 0.01
CA ILE A 132 -18.81 -12.62 1.28
C ILE A 132 -19.69 -11.40 0.98
N ASP A 133 -20.98 -11.51 1.32
CA ASP A 133 -21.96 -10.45 1.13
C ASP A 133 -22.10 -9.62 2.41
N GLU A 134 -21.40 -8.48 2.45
CA GLU A 134 -21.46 -7.54 3.56
C GLU A 134 -22.41 -6.37 3.25
N SER A 135 -23.19 -6.42 2.17
CA SER A 135 -24.01 -5.29 1.72
C SER A 135 -25.06 -4.83 2.74
N SER A 136 -25.47 -5.71 3.65
CA SER A 136 -26.43 -5.45 4.72
C SER A 136 -25.80 -4.91 6.01
N VAL A 137 -24.46 -4.81 6.08
CA VAL A 137 -23.76 -4.27 7.25
C VAL A 137 -24.07 -2.78 7.39
N VAL A 138 -24.69 -2.45 8.53
CA VAL A 138 -25.05 -1.09 8.91
C VAL A 138 -23.84 -0.43 9.60
N PRO A 139 -23.59 0.87 9.39
CA PRO A 139 -22.53 1.57 10.12
C PRO A 139 -22.79 1.46 11.63
N THR A 140 -21.89 0.82 12.38
CA THR A 140 -21.87 0.95 13.84
C THR A 140 -21.53 2.40 14.19
N LYS A 141 -22.30 2.99 15.12
CA LYS A 141 -22.04 4.34 15.64
C LYS A 141 -20.57 4.43 16.06
N GLU A 142 -19.87 5.41 15.48
CA GLU A 142 -18.54 5.88 15.84
C GLU A 142 -17.55 4.76 16.20
N ILE A 143 -16.88 4.21 15.19
CA ILE A 143 -15.45 3.97 15.38
C ILE A 143 -14.89 5.36 15.62
N GLU A 144 -14.71 5.75 16.88
CA GLU A 144 -14.01 6.96 17.29
C GLU A 144 -12.75 7.03 16.45
N VAL A 145 -12.78 7.96 15.50
CA VAL A 145 -11.66 8.15 14.62
C VAL A 145 -10.71 9.00 15.42
N ASP A 146 -9.71 8.37 16.04
CA ASP A 146 -8.62 9.08 16.69
C ASP A 146 -8.17 10.24 15.79
N ASP A 147 -8.49 11.44 16.26
CA ASP A 147 -8.18 12.73 15.65
C ASP A 147 -6.81 13.22 16.15
N ASP A 148 -5.84 12.31 16.24
CA ASP A 148 -4.43 12.60 16.58
C ASP A 148 -3.48 12.38 15.38
#